data_AF-A0A7G2D9G9-F1
#
_entry.id   AF-A0A7G2D9G9-F1
#
_cell.length_a   1.000
_cell.length_b   1.000
_cell.length_c   1.000
_cell.angle_alpha   90.00
_cell.angle_beta   90.00
_cell.angle_gamma   90.00
#
_symmetry.space_group_name_H-M   'P 1'
#
loop_
_entity.id
_entity.type
_entity.pdbx_description
1 polymer ?
#
loop_
_entity_poly.entity_id
_entity_poly.type
_entity_poly.pdbx_seq_one_letter_code
_entity_poly.pdbx_strand_id
1 'polypeptide(L)'
;MLFDVRPKTSIRELFGRKAEYLVFRDALKRGRNFILITGPRRIGKTSFLYASLNELVGDGVPHIVIDTRAATSLNSRYPHRVIAEGVYKALLGRSVVGSVLSKVKGLKLGPLELDLGDKPDLVEVFSLLNRAGSPVVVAFDEAQYLRFSNEDLTRFFAWVLDALQNVVLVFTGSQVGILESFLRLYDGSSPLFGRYEVRIRLPRFNPSESLEFLERGFEEAGRNPNDEELLSTIRTLDGIPGWLVHYGASRIDGLTHEEAIERVLEKAMAYVMSEFRELSRLSPRYELVMKAVAGLSEGIGSARLEDIRETVSVDDRSLRNYINRLIDYGFLEPAGHGKYRIPDPVMYRVFKRL
;
A
#
# COMPACT_ATOMS: atom_id res chain seq x y z
N MET A 1 -1.73 14.42 -17.41
CA MET A 1 -2.15 13.29 -18.26
C MET A 1 -2.31 12.02 -17.44
N LEU A 2 -3.33 11.22 -17.73
CA LEU A 2 -3.62 9.96 -17.05
C LEU A 2 -2.48 8.96 -17.17
N PHE A 3 -1.89 8.80 -18.35
CA PHE A 3 -0.76 7.89 -18.60
C PHE A 3 0.62 8.42 -18.19
N ASP A 4 0.70 9.48 -17.36
CA ASP A 4 1.98 9.86 -16.74
C ASP A 4 2.33 8.88 -15.60
N VAL A 5 3.51 8.25 -15.74
CA VAL A 5 4.06 7.22 -14.84
C VAL A 5 4.50 7.76 -13.47
N ARG A 6 4.60 9.08 -13.31
CA ARG A 6 4.89 9.71 -12.01
C ARG A 6 3.65 9.66 -11.12
N PRO A 7 3.82 9.52 -9.79
CA PRO A 7 2.70 9.55 -8.86
C PRO A 7 1.87 10.82 -9.00
N LYS A 8 0.55 10.69 -9.09
CA LYS A 8 -0.36 11.83 -9.05
C LYS A 8 -0.40 12.43 -7.65
N THR A 9 -0.51 13.76 -7.58
CA THR A 9 -0.43 14.52 -6.32
C THR A 9 -1.66 15.39 -6.05
N SER A 10 -2.70 15.34 -6.90
CA SER A 10 -4.00 15.96 -6.64
C SER A 10 -5.15 14.97 -6.87
N ILE A 11 -6.23 15.11 -6.09
CA ILE A 11 -7.43 14.29 -6.24
C ILE A 11 -8.08 14.49 -7.62
N ARG A 12 -7.95 15.68 -8.22
CA ARG A 12 -8.50 15.97 -9.55
C ARG A 12 -7.84 15.13 -10.65
N GLU A 13 -6.58 14.76 -10.46
CA GLU A 13 -5.82 13.94 -11.41
C GLU A 13 -5.96 12.43 -11.13
N LEU A 14 -6.55 12.06 -9.99
CA LEU A 14 -6.79 10.67 -9.61
C LEU A 14 -8.15 10.19 -10.12
N PHE A 15 -8.11 9.50 -11.24
CA PHE A 15 -9.28 8.82 -11.78
C PHE A 15 -9.89 7.82 -10.79
N GLY A 16 -11.22 7.83 -10.67
CA GLY A 16 -11.99 6.80 -9.95
C GLY A 16 -11.88 6.78 -8.43
N ARG A 17 -11.16 7.71 -7.78
CA ARG A 17 -10.90 7.67 -6.32
C ARG A 17 -11.69 8.67 -5.47
N LYS A 18 -12.74 9.27 -6.04
CA LYS A 18 -13.51 10.33 -5.37
C LYS A 18 -14.27 9.80 -4.14
N ALA A 19 -14.84 8.60 -4.22
CA ALA A 19 -15.59 8.03 -3.11
C ALA A 19 -14.68 7.75 -1.90
N GLU A 20 -13.52 7.13 -2.14
CA GLU A 20 -12.53 6.84 -1.11
C GLU A 20 -11.96 8.11 -0.48
N TYR A 21 -11.75 9.16 -1.29
CA TYR A 21 -11.34 10.47 -0.79
C TYR A 21 -12.40 11.12 0.11
N LEU A 22 -13.68 11.02 -0.25
CA LEU A 22 -14.77 11.54 0.59
C LEU A 22 -14.85 10.80 1.93
N VAL A 23 -14.63 9.49 1.96
CA VAL A 23 -14.53 8.71 3.21
C VAL A 23 -13.34 9.16 4.04
N PHE A 24 -12.16 9.35 3.42
CA PHE A 24 -10.97 9.86 4.11
C PHE A 24 -11.24 11.23 4.75
N ARG A 25 -11.85 12.14 4.00
CA ARG A 25 -12.17 13.49 4.47
C ARG A 25 -13.23 13.49 5.58
N ASP A 26 -14.27 12.67 5.45
CA ASP A 26 -15.31 12.55 6.49
C ASP A 26 -14.75 11.96 7.79
N ALA A 27 -13.83 10.99 7.70
CA ALA A 27 -13.13 10.44 8.86
C ALA A 27 -12.40 11.54 9.65
N LEU A 28 -11.62 12.38 8.96
CA LEU A 28 -10.91 13.49 9.58
C LEU A 28 -11.86 14.52 10.19
N LYS A 29 -12.93 14.89 9.47
CA LYS A 29 -13.95 15.84 9.98
C LYS A 29 -14.66 15.34 11.23
N ARG A 30 -14.85 14.02 11.36
CA ARG A 30 -15.45 13.40 12.55
C ARG A 30 -14.44 13.14 13.67
N GLY A 31 -13.22 13.65 13.56
CA GLY A 31 -12.18 13.49 14.58
C GLY A 31 -11.65 12.06 14.69
N ARG A 32 -11.75 11.24 13.62
CA ARG A 32 -11.15 9.89 13.62
C ARG A 32 -9.64 10.00 13.48
N ASN A 33 -8.92 9.35 14.39
CA ASN A 33 -7.46 9.42 14.47
C ASN A 33 -6.73 8.13 14.07
N PHE A 34 -7.46 7.08 13.67
CA PHE A 34 -6.89 5.82 13.21
C PHE A 34 -7.47 5.41 11.86
N ILE A 35 -6.66 5.50 10.80
CA ILE A 35 -7.09 5.25 9.42
C ILE A 35 -6.18 4.21 8.76
N LEU A 36 -6.79 3.22 8.09
CA LEU A 36 -6.11 2.21 7.28
C LEU A 36 -6.47 2.38 5.81
N ILE A 37 -5.46 2.54 4.94
CA ILE A 37 -5.61 2.59 3.47
C ILE A 37 -5.01 1.31 2.88
N THR A 38 -5.86 0.42 2.42
CA THR A 38 -5.46 -0.94 2.00
C THR A 38 -5.82 -1.21 0.56
N GLY A 39 -5.07 -2.09 -0.08
CA GLY A 39 -5.34 -2.53 -1.45
C GLY A 39 -4.09 -3.13 -2.08
N PRO A 40 -4.21 -3.88 -3.18
CA PRO A 40 -3.08 -4.55 -3.80
C PRO A 40 -1.97 -3.58 -4.23
N ARG A 41 -0.79 -4.10 -4.55
CA ARG A 41 0.26 -3.28 -5.17
C ARG A 41 -0.23 -2.65 -6.46
N ARG A 42 0.38 -1.50 -6.82
CA ARG A 42 0.07 -0.73 -8.05
C ARG A 42 -1.38 -0.23 -8.16
N ILE A 43 -2.20 -0.40 -7.13
CA ILE A 43 -3.58 0.09 -7.09
C ILE A 43 -3.71 1.62 -6.98
N GLY A 44 -2.61 2.29 -6.66
CA GLY A 44 -2.55 3.74 -6.47
C GLY A 44 -2.61 4.21 -5.02
N LYS A 45 -2.35 3.36 -4.01
CA LYS A 45 -2.35 3.75 -2.58
C LYS A 45 -1.50 4.98 -2.27
N THR A 46 -0.22 4.96 -2.66
CA THR A 46 0.70 6.08 -2.43
C THR A 46 0.21 7.35 -3.11
N SER A 47 -0.21 7.27 -4.39
CA SER A 47 -0.79 8.43 -5.09
C SER A 47 -2.07 8.95 -4.42
N PHE A 48 -2.95 8.05 -3.98
CA PHE A 48 -4.16 8.40 -3.23
C PHE A 48 -3.83 9.08 -1.90
N LEU A 49 -2.86 8.57 -1.16
CA LEU A 49 -2.39 9.18 0.09
C LEU A 49 -1.87 10.59 -0.17
N TYR A 50 -0.88 10.76 -1.07
CA TYR A 50 -0.30 12.07 -1.36
C TYR A 50 -1.33 13.06 -1.89
N ALA A 51 -2.18 12.65 -2.82
CA ALA A 51 -3.25 13.49 -3.33
C ALA A 51 -4.24 13.91 -2.24
N SER A 52 -4.67 12.97 -1.38
CA SER A 52 -5.58 13.28 -0.28
C SER A 52 -4.93 14.25 0.71
N LEU A 53 -3.67 14.04 1.06
CA LEU A 53 -2.92 14.90 1.98
C LEU A 53 -2.65 16.29 1.40
N ASN A 54 -2.43 16.42 0.09
CA ASN A 54 -2.23 17.70 -0.57
C ASN A 54 -3.50 18.55 -0.60
N GLU A 55 -4.68 17.94 -0.78
CA GLU A 55 -5.94 18.69 -0.64
C GLU A 55 -6.10 19.24 0.79
N LEU A 56 -5.61 18.52 1.81
CA LEU A 56 -5.62 18.99 3.21
C LEU A 56 -4.66 20.15 3.48
N VAL A 57 -3.58 20.31 2.68
CA VAL A 57 -2.69 21.48 2.81
C VAL A 57 -3.46 22.76 2.53
N GLY A 58 -4.38 22.74 1.56
CA GLY A 58 -5.30 23.85 1.29
C GLY A 58 -6.22 24.17 2.47
N ASP A 59 -6.57 23.15 3.27
CA ASP A 59 -7.36 23.27 4.50
C ASP A 59 -6.49 23.63 5.73
N GLY A 60 -5.18 23.83 5.56
CA GLY A 60 -4.24 24.20 6.62
C GLY A 60 -3.87 23.06 7.59
N VAL A 61 -4.15 21.81 7.22
CA VAL A 61 -3.82 20.63 8.04
C VAL A 61 -2.45 20.09 7.64
N PRO A 62 -1.42 20.21 8.50
CA PRO A 62 -0.10 19.68 8.23
C PRO A 62 -0.11 18.14 8.18
N HIS A 63 0.79 17.59 7.36
CA HIS A 63 0.97 16.15 7.26
C HIS A 63 2.43 15.74 7.13
N ILE A 64 2.71 14.52 7.56
CA ILE A 64 4.03 13.89 7.53
C ILE A 64 3.85 12.52 6.88
N VAL A 65 4.64 12.20 5.86
CA VAL A 65 4.65 10.88 5.23
C VAL A 65 5.98 10.19 5.51
N ILE A 66 5.92 9.00 6.08
CA ILE A 66 7.05 8.15 6.39
C ILE A 66 6.99 6.94 5.47
N ASP A 67 7.91 6.86 4.50
CA ASP A 67 8.09 5.66 3.67
C ASP A 67 8.80 4.58 4.49
N THR A 68 8.01 3.64 5.01
CA THR A 68 8.52 2.58 5.89
C THR A 68 9.31 1.51 5.13
N ARG A 69 9.07 1.37 3.82
CA ARG A 69 9.83 0.46 2.95
C ARG A 69 11.24 1.00 2.76
N ALA A 70 11.39 2.30 2.49
CA ALA A 70 12.70 2.94 2.40
C ALA A 70 13.41 2.89 3.77
N ALA A 71 12.70 3.19 4.85
CA ALA A 71 13.24 3.17 6.21
C ALA A 71 13.89 1.82 6.58
N THR A 72 13.20 0.72 6.29
CA THR A 72 13.69 -0.63 6.59
C THR A 72 14.79 -1.10 5.65
N SER A 73 14.86 -0.57 4.43
CA SER A 73 15.96 -0.87 3.50
C SER A 73 17.29 -0.22 3.91
N LEU A 74 17.23 0.93 4.59
CA LEU A 74 18.41 1.68 5.03
C LEU A 74 18.87 1.28 6.44
N ASN A 75 17.94 0.95 7.35
CA ASN A 75 18.24 0.57 8.74
C ASN A 75 17.17 -0.41 9.28
N SER A 76 17.17 -1.65 8.76
CA SER A 76 16.15 -2.67 9.05
C SER A 76 15.91 -2.95 10.53
N ARG A 77 16.91 -2.78 11.40
CA ARG A 77 16.84 -3.06 12.84
C ARG A 77 16.23 -1.93 13.68
N TYR A 78 16.21 -0.69 13.18
CA TYR A 78 15.92 0.51 13.98
C TYR A 78 15.03 1.52 13.23
N PRO A 79 13.78 1.15 12.87
CA PRO A 79 12.87 2.05 12.16
C PRO A 79 12.51 3.29 12.97
N HIS A 80 12.64 3.27 14.31
CA HIS A 80 12.41 4.43 15.18
C HIS A 80 13.25 5.63 14.75
N ARG A 81 14.50 5.42 14.30
CA ARG A 81 15.37 6.51 13.87
C ARG A 81 14.84 7.17 12.61
N VAL A 82 14.38 6.39 11.64
CA VAL A 82 13.82 6.94 10.40
C VAL A 82 12.46 7.60 10.64
N ILE A 83 11.64 7.03 11.52
CA ILE A 83 10.37 7.64 11.95
C ILE A 83 10.66 9.00 12.60
N ALA A 84 11.57 9.03 13.58
CA ALA A 84 11.94 10.26 14.28
C ALA A 84 12.57 11.27 13.33
N GLU A 85 13.54 10.88 12.50
CA GLU A 85 14.14 11.75 11.48
C GLU A 85 13.09 12.28 10.50
N GLY A 86 12.13 11.46 10.08
CA GLY A 86 11.03 11.86 9.22
C GLY A 86 10.16 12.94 9.86
N VAL A 87 9.80 12.74 11.12
CA VAL A 87 9.03 13.74 11.88
C VAL A 87 9.86 15.00 12.16
N TYR A 88 11.12 14.87 12.59
CA TYR A 88 12.01 16.00 12.83
C TYR A 88 12.29 16.82 11.57
N LYS A 89 12.55 16.17 10.43
CA LYS A 89 12.70 16.87 9.14
C LYS A 89 11.43 17.63 8.77
N ALA A 90 10.26 17.03 9.02
CA ALA A 90 9.00 17.72 8.80
C ALA A 90 8.86 18.93 9.74
N LEU A 91 9.21 18.78 11.03
CA LEU A 91 9.26 19.90 11.99
C LEU A 91 10.21 21.00 11.51
N LEU A 92 11.44 20.69 11.08
CA LEU A 92 12.44 21.68 10.64
C LEU A 92 12.10 22.34 9.28
N GLY A 93 11.31 21.68 8.45
CA GLY A 93 10.89 22.18 7.14
C GLY A 93 10.00 23.42 7.22
N ARG A 94 10.49 24.56 6.72
CA ARG A 94 9.78 25.85 6.69
C ARG A 94 8.49 25.89 5.87
N SER A 95 8.15 24.85 5.10
CA SER A 95 7.02 24.87 4.15
C SER A 95 5.72 24.20 4.63
N VAL A 96 5.75 23.35 5.66
CA VAL A 96 4.52 22.64 6.13
C VAL A 96 4.31 22.78 7.64
N VAL A 97 5.36 23.09 8.42
CA VAL A 97 5.32 23.08 9.90
C VAL A 97 5.82 24.40 10.52
N GLY A 98 6.14 25.41 9.70
CA GLY A 98 6.44 26.77 10.20
C GLY A 98 5.29 27.39 11.01
N SER A 99 4.04 27.00 10.73
CA SER A 99 2.83 27.42 11.46
C SER A 99 2.58 26.64 12.76
N VAL A 100 2.99 25.37 12.81
CA VAL A 100 2.88 24.47 13.97
C VAL A 100 3.89 24.89 15.03
N LEU A 101 5.13 25.15 14.64
CA LEU A 101 6.21 25.53 15.55
C LEU A 101 6.12 26.99 16.01
N SER A 102 5.60 27.90 15.18
CA SER A 102 5.36 29.29 15.59
C SER A 102 4.25 29.44 16.64
N LYS A 103 3.37 28.45 16.78
CA LYS A 103 2.28 28.42 17.77
C LYS A 103 2.68 27.81 19.11
N VAL A 104 3.76 27.03 19.18
CA VAL A 104 4.26 26.50 20.45
C VAL A 104 5.06 27.59 21.17
N LYS A 105 4.41 28.32 22.09
CA LYS A 105 5.08 29.29 22.96
C LYS A 105 6.28 28.63 23.65
N GLY A 106 7.49 29.12 23.36
CA GLY A 106 8.74 28.70 24.03
C GLY A 106 9.69 27.81 23.22
N LEU A 107 9.33 27.34 22.02
CA LEU A 107 10.26 26.61 21.16
C LEU A 107 11.11 27.57 20.32
N LYS A 108 12.36 27.80 20.73
CA LYS A 108 13.41 28.37 19.87
C LYS A 108 14.14 27.23 19.17
N LEU A 109 13.73 26.88 17.96
CA LEU A 109 14.55 26.01 17.10
C LEU A 109 15.63 26.90 16.48
N GLY A 110 16.84 26.82 17.05
CA GLY A 110 18.04 27.35 16.41
C GLY A 110 18.37 26.59 15.11
N PRO A 111 19.42 26.97 14.39
CA PRO A 111 19.95 26.15 13.30
C PRO A 111 20.35 24.79 13.89
N LEU A 112 19.49 23.78 13.74
CA LEU A 112 19.67 22.48 14.34
C LEU A 112 20.70 21.71 13.51
N GLU A 113 21.95 21.64 13.99
CA GLU A 113 22.78 20.48 13.67
C GLU A 113 22.09 19.27 14.28
N LEU A 114 21.77 18.27 13.44
CA LEU A 114 21.08 17.05 13.85
C LEU A 114 22.00 16.20 14.74
N ASP A 115 21.94 16.42 16.05
CA ASP A 115 22.41 15.45 17.04
C ASP A 115 21.20 14.77 17.68
N LEU A 116 20.65 13.77 16.99
CA LEU A 116 19.50 12.98 17.47
C LEU A 116 19.89 11.95 18.56
N GLY A 117 21.15 11.97 19.02
CA GLY A 117 21.71 10.90 19.83
C GLY A 117 21.60 9.52 19.15
N ASP A 118 21.91 8.46 19.89
CA ASP A 118 21.82 7.09 19.37
C ASP A 118 20.39 6.54 19.32
N LYS A 119 19.45 7.14 20.07
CA LYS A 119 18.02 6.76 20.13
C LYS A 119 17.12 7.98 20.25
N PRO A 120 16.56 8.49 19.13
CA PRO A 120 15.60 9.58 19.20
C PRO A 120 14.30 9.14 19.88
N ASP A 121 13.77 9.96 20.79
CA ASP A 121 12.56 9.66 21.56
C ASP A 121 11.28 9.98 20.76
N LEU A 122 10.62 8.93 20.25
CA LEU A 122 9.35 9.06 19.54
C LEU A 122 8.24 9.69 20.40
N VAL A 123 8.27 9.49 21.72
CA VAL A 123 7.28 10.05 22.65
C VAL A 123 7.40 11.56 22.69
N GLU A 124 8.62 12.09 22.85
CA GLU A 124 8.86 13.54 22.84
C GLU A 124 8.45 14.17 21.50
N VAL A 125 8.87 13.55 20.40
CA VAL A 125 8.61 14.03 19.04
C VAL A 125 7.11 14.13 18.74
N PHE A 126 6.34 13.09 19.06
CA PHE A 126 4.90 13.11 18.82
C PHE A 126 4.17 14.01 19.83
N SER A 127 4.69 14.16 21.05
CA SER A 127 4.16 15.13 22.02
C SER A 127 4.33 16.57 21.53
N LEU A 128 5.42 16.88 20.80
CA LEU A 128 5.60 18.18 20.15
C LEU A 128 4.55 18.43 19.06
N LEU A 129 4.26 17.43 18.22
CA LEU A 129 3.18 17.54 17.22
C LEU A 129 1.83 17.83 17.89
N ASN A 130 1.53 17.14 18.98
CA ASN A 130 0.27 17.32 19.69
C ASN A 130 0.12 18.73 20.32
N ARG A 131 1.21 19.29 20.85
CA ARG A 131 1.24 20.63 21.47
C ARG A 131 1.00 21.78 20.49
N ALA A 132 1.07 21.54 19.18
CA ALA A 132 0.77 22.54 18.16
C ALA A 132 -0.68 23.02 18.17
N GLY A 133 -1.59 22.26 18.78
CA GLY A 133 -2.99 22.64 18.97
C GLY A 133 -3.88 22.53 17.72
N SER A 134 -3.34 22.03 16.60
CA SER A 134 -4.09 21.74 15.38
C SER A 134 -3.86 20.28 14.96
N PRO A 135 -4.84 19.61 14.32
CA PRO A 135 -4.65 18.26 13.81
C PRO A 135 -3.43 18.13 12.90
N VAL A 136 -2.64 17.08 13.08
CA VAL A 136 -1.50 16.71 12.24
C VAL A 136 -1.70 15.27 11.78
N VAL A 137 -1.60 15.03 10.47
CA VAL A 137 -1.67 13.67 9.92
C VAL A 137 -0.26 13.08 9.85
N VAL A 138 -0.04 11.94 10.48
CA VAL A 138 1.20 11.17 10.36
C VAL A 138 0.89 9.87 9.63
N ALA A 139 1.34 9.78 8.39
CA ALA A 139 1.09 8.66 7.50
C ALA A 139 2.33 7.75 7.37
N PHE A 140 2.12 6.45 7.58
CA PHE A 140 3.12 5.40 7.38
C PHE A 140 2.79 4.66 6.07
N ASP A 141 3.54 4.95 5.01
CA ASP A 141 3.35 4.28 3.71
C ASP A 141 4.02 2.90 3.73
N GLU A 142 3.28 1.88 3.30
CA GLU A 142 3.63 0.45 3.34
C GLU A 142 3.98 -0.06 4.75
N ALA A 143 3.21 0.40 5.75
CA ALA A 143 3.46 0.20 7.18
C ALA A 143 3.71 -1.24 7.62
N GLN A 144 3.32 -2.25 6.84
CA GLN A 144 3.65 -3.65 7.13
C GLN A 144 5.16 -3.91 7.22
N TYR A 145 6.03 -3.05 6.66
CA TYR A 145 7.49 -3.19 6.81
C TYR A 145 7.96 -2.88 8.24
N LEU A 146 7.19 -2.14 9.03
CA LEU A 146 7.51 -1.85 10.43
C LEU A 146 7.56 -3.10 11.32
N ARG A 147 6.99 -4.23 10.86
CA ARG A 147 7.10 -5.54 11.53
C ARG A 147 8.54 -6.04 11.71
N PHE A 148 9.49 -5.51 10.93
CA PHE A 148 10.90 -5.84 11.04
C PHE A 148 11.61 -5.08 12.17
N SER A 149 10.91 -4.16 12.85
CA SER A 149 11.37 -3.53 14.08
C SER A 149 11.66 -4.58 15.16
N ASN A 150 12.75 -4.41 15.91
CA ASN A 150 13.01 -5.20 17.12
C ASN A 150 12.13 -4.78 18.31
N GLU A 151 11.39 -3.68 18.18
CA GLU A 151 10.51 -3.13 19.22
C GLU A 151 9.04 -3.24 18.82
N ASP A 152 8.18 -3.42 19.83
CA ASP A 152 6.74 -3.47 19.68
C ASP A 152 6.15 -2.05 19.49
N LEU A 153 6.15 -1.58 18.24
CA LEU A 153 5.60 -0.28 17.86
C LEU A 153 4.09 -0.15 18.09
N THR A 154 3.36 -1.25 18.29
CA THR A 154 1.91 -1.17 18.54
C THR A 154 1.60 -0.51 19.88
N ARG A 155 2.48 -0.64 20.88
CA ARG A 155 2.37 0.08 22.16
C ARG A 155 2.50 1.59 21.97
N PHE A 156 3.45 1.99 21.13
CA PHE A 156 3.67 3.39 20.79
C PHE A 156 2.45 3.96 20.04
N PHE A 157 1.93 3.26 19.04
CA PHE A 157 0.73 3.70 18.32
C PHE A 157 -0.50 3.77 19.22
N ALA A 158 -0.68 2.80 20.12
CA ALA A 158 -1.75 2.84 21.11
C ALA A 158 -1.66 4.09 22.00
N TRP A 159 -0.46 4.40 22.51
CA TRP A 159 -0.23 5.64 23.28
C TRP A 159 -0.56 6.90 22.46
N VAL A 160 -0.15 6.98 21.19
CA VAL A 160 -0.48 8.12 20.33
C VAL A 160 -2.00 8.27 20.19
N LEU A 161 -2.72 7.18 19.91
CA LEU A 161 -4.17 7.20 19.71
C LEU A 161 -4.95 7.59 20.99
N ASP A 162 -4.43 7.23 22.16
CA ASP A 162 -5.09 7.50 23.44
C ASP A 162 -4.76 8.89 24.00
N ALA A 163 -3.50 9.32 23.88
CA ALA A 163 -2.99 10.50 24.57
C ALA A 163 -2.89 11.75 23.69
N LEU A 164 -2.78 11.59 22.35
CA LEU A 164 -2.48 12.70 21.44
C LEU A 164 -3.68 13.04 20.56
N GLN A 165 -4.60 13.84 21.10
CA GLN A 165 -5.86 14.21 20.44
C GLN A 165 -5.68 14.93 19.10
N ASN A 166 -4.53 15.59 18.88
CA ASN A 166 -4.23 16.31 17.65
C ASN A 166 -3.43 15.47 16.64
N VAL A 167 -3.14 14.19 16.91
CA VAL A 167 -2.38 13.35 15.97
C VAL A 167 -3.30 12.32 15.34
N VAL A 168 -3.36 12.32 14.00
CA VAL A 168 -4.06 11.30 13.22
C VAL A 168 -3.03 10.35 12.62
N LEU A 169 -3.17 9.06 12.92
CA LEU A 169 -2.37 8.00 12.32
C LEU A 169 -3.04 7.45 11.06
N VAL A 170 -2.31 7.45 9.95
CA VAL A 170 -2.71 6.80 8.71
C VAL A 170 -1.71 5.70 8.38
N PHE A 171 -2.18 4.48 8.14
CA PHE A 171 -1.32 3.38 7.71
C PHE A 171 -1.76 2.92 6.33
N THR A 172 -0.83 2.85 5.38
CA THR A 172 -1.10 2.18 4.11
C THR A 172 -0.49 0.79 4.12
N GLY A 173 -1.07 -0.14 3.38
CA GLY A 173 -0.48 -1.46 3.21
C GLY A 173 -0.93 -2.19 1.96
N SER A 174 0.05 -2.76 1.24
CA SER A 174 -0.19 -3.63 0.09
C SER A 174 -0.44 -5.09 0.47
N GLN A 175 0.19 -5.55 1.56
CA GLN A 175 0.01 -6.88 2.12
C GLN A 175 -0.93 -6.75 3.33
N VAL A 176 -2.23 -6.77 3.07
CA VAL A 176 -3.25 -6.44 4.08
C VAL A 176 -3.18 -7.38 5.28
N GLY A 177 -3.05 -8.69 5.05
CA GLY A 177 -2.92 -9.67 6.14
C GLY A 177 -1.67 -9.43 6.98
N ILE A 178 -0.54 -9.11 6.34
CA ILE A 178 0.70 -8.78 7.07
C ILE A 178 0.59 -7.47 7.85
N LEU A 179 -0.05 -6.45 7.31
CA LEU A 179 -0.31 -5.20 8.03
C LEU A 179 -1.20 -5.45 9.26
N GLU A 180 -2.29 -6.21 9.09
CA GLU A 180 -3.22 -6.54 10.17
C GLU A 180 -2.57 -7.42 11.24
N SER A 181 -1.73 -8.38 10.83
CA SER A 181 -0.93 -9.21 11.74
C SER A 181 0.09 -8.38 12.52
N PHE A 182 0.76 -7.42 11.87
CA PHE A 182 1.67 -6.49 12.54
C PHE A 182 0.95 -5.61 13.56
N LEU A 183 -0.19 -5.01 13.19
CA LEU A 183 -0.98 -4.16 14.08
C LEU A 183 -1.74 -4.96 15.15
N ARG A 184 -1.87 -6.29 14.96
CA ARG A 184 -2.57 -7.22 15.86
C ARG A 184 -3.98 -6.76 16.21
N LEU A 185 -4.75 -6.34 15.22
CA LEU A 185 -6.07 -5.70 15.43
C LEU A 185 -7.14 -6.64 15.97
N TYR A 186 -6.96 -7.96 15.83
CA TYR A 186 -7.91 -8.99 16.28
C TYR A 186 -7.41 -9.81 17.47
N ASP A 187 -6.26 -9.46 18.04
CA ASP A 187 -5.68 -10.12 19.21
C ASP A 187 -6.09 -9.36 20.47
N GLY A 188 -6.90 -9.98 21.34
CA GLY A 188 -7.38 -9.35 22.58
C GLY A 188 -6.28 -8.91 23.56
N SER A 189 -5.05 -9.43 23.40
CA SER A 189 -3.87 -9.03 24.19
C SER A 189 -3.09 -7.86 23.58
N SER A 190 -3.42 -7.45 22.35
CA SER A 190 -2.73 -6.39 21.62
C SER A 190 -3.03 -5.00 22.19
N PRO A 191 -2.02 -4.12 22.30
CA PRO A 191 -2.22 -2.73 22.66
C PRO A 191 -3.20 -1.99 21.77
N LEU A 192 -3.37 -2.36 20.49
CA LEU A 192 -4.26 -1.67 19.54
C LEU A 192 -5.67 -2.27 19.47
N PHE A 193 -5.92 -3.40 20.13
CA PHE A 193 -7.23 -4.06 20.11
C PHE A 193 -8.35 -3.16 20.64
N GLY A 194 -9.53 -3.26 20.02
CA GLY A 194 -10.73 -2.52 20.42
C GLY A 194 -10.77 -1.03 20.05
N ARG A 195 -9.70 -0.47 19.46
CA ARG A 195 -9.72 0.91 18.93
C ARG A 195 -10.41 0.97 17.59
N TYR A 196 -11.27 1.96 17.41
CA TYR A 196 -12.05 2.14 16.19
C TYR A 196 -11.18 2.67 15.05
N GLU A 197 -10.95 1.83 14.05
CA GLU A 197 -10.20 2.16 12.83
C GLU A 197 -11.15 2.43 11.64
N VAL A 198 -10.86 3.48 10.88
CA VAL A 198 -11.53 3.72 9.59
C VAL A 198 -10.79 2.99 8.49
N ARG A 199 -11.47 2.08 7.79
CA ARG A 199 -10.89 1.28 6.70
C ARG A 199 -11.29 1.84 5.35
N ILE A 200 -10.29 2.22 4.56
CA ILE A 200 -10.43 2.67 3.18
C ILE A 200 -9.76 1.63 2.29
N ARG A 201 -10.58 0.83 1.61
CA ARG A 201 -10.11 -0.18 0.65
C ARG A 201 -10.10 0.44 -0.74
N LEU A 202 -8.96 0.42 -1.40
CA LEU A 202 -8.83 0.81 -2.81
C LEU A 202 -9.02 -0.44 -3.68
N PRO A 203 -10.18 -0.61 -4.35
CA PRO A 203 -10.40 -1.72 -5.25
C PRO A 203 -9.65 -1.54 -6.57
N ARG A 204 -9.55 -2.63 -7.35
CA ARG A 204 -9.22 -2.54 -8.77
C ARG A 204 -10.33 -1.82 -9.51
N PHE A 205 -10.00 -1.23 -10.64
CA PHE A 205 -11.03 -0.74 -11.54
C PHE A 205 -11.84 -1.93 -12.05
N ASN A 206 -13.16 -1.78 -12.05
CA ASN A 206 -14.02 -2.71 -12.77
C ASN A 206 -13.81 -2.55 -14.29
N PRO A 207 -14.36 -3.46 -15.12
CA PRO A 207 -14.16 -3.38 -16.57
C PRO A 207 -14.57 -2.05 -17.19
N SER A 208 -15.67 -1.43 -16.73
CA SER A 208 -16.14 -0.14 -17.24
C SER A 208 -15.23 1.01 -16.82
N GLU A 209 -14.79 1.03 -15.56
CA GLU A 209 -13.81 2.03 -15.07
C GLU A 209 -12.46 1.89 -15.80
N SER A 210 -12.05 0.66 -16.11
CA SER A 210 -10.81 0.41 -16.86
C SER A 210 -10.91 0.89 -18.30
N LEU A 211 -12.06 0.67 -18.95
CA LEU A 211 -12.33 1.16 -20.30
C LEU A 211 -12.29 2.69 -20.33
N GLU A 212 -13.07 3.35 -19.47
CA GLU A 212 -13.11 4.82 -19.39
C GLU A 212 -11.71 5.40 -19.09
N PHE A 213 -10.96 4.77 -18.18
CA PHE A 213 -9.59 5.19 -17.88
C PHE A 213 -8.67 5.15 -19.11
N LEU A 214 -8.76 4.08 -19.90
CA LEU A 214 -7.96 3.91 -21.10
C LEU A 214 -8.38 4.91 -22.19
N GLU A 215 -9.68 4.99 -22.50
CA GLU A 215 -10.23 5.89 -23.52
C GLU A 215 -9.81 7.34 -23.26
N ARG A 216 -10.04 7.84 -22.03
CA ARG A 216 -9.64 9.19 -21.65
C ARG A 216 -8.13 9.40 -21.73
N GLY A 217 -7.35 8.40 -21.32
CA GLY A 217 -5.89 8.49 -21.38
C GLY A 217 -5.36 8.57 -22.81
N PHE A 218 -5.98 7.86 -23.75
CA PHE A 218 -5.63 7.93 -25.18
C PHE A 218 -6.13 9.21 -25.83
N GLU A 219 -7.33 9.67 -25.48
CA GLU A 219 -7.90 10.95 -25.93
C GLU A 219 -6.99 12.12 -25.54
N GLU A 220 -6.52 12.17 -24.28
CA GLU A 220 -5.55 13.17 -23.81
C GLU A 220 -4.24 13.17 -24.61
N ALA A 221 -3.90 12.04 -25.23
CA ALA A 221 -2.70 11.88 -26.07
C ALA A 221 -2.98 11.99 -27.58
N GLY A 222 -4.22 12.34 -27.98
CA GLY A 222 -4.63 12.44 -29.38
C GLY A 222 -4.58 11.10 -30.13
N ARG A 223 -4.82 9.99 -29.44
CA ARG A 223 -4.82 8.63 -30.01
C ARG A 223 -6.19 7.99 -29.90
N ASN A 224 -6.49 7.09 -30.83
CA ASN A 224 -7.76 6.38 -30.89
C ASN A 224 -7.52 4.88 -31.15
N PRO A 225 -7.22 4.08 -30.10
CA PRO A 225 -7.13 2.63 -30.22
C PRO A 225 -8.51 2.04 -30.55
N ASN A 226 -8.54 0.86 -31.16
CA ASN A 226 -9.80 0.16 -31.42
C ASN A 226 -10.31 -0.60 -30.18
N ASP A 227 -11.60 -0.95 -30.18
CA ASP A 227 -12.26 -1.62 -29.06
C ASP A 227 -11.62 -2.97 -28.71
N GLU A 228 -11.14 -3.71 -29.71
CA GLU A 228 -10.50 -5.01 -29.53
C GLU A 228 -9.20 -4.87 -28.70
N GLU A 229 -8.39 -3.86 -29.00
CA GLU A 229 -7.18 -3.50 -28.27
C GLU A 229 -7.50 -3.18 -26.79
N LEU A 230 -8.52 -2.35 -26.56
CA LEU A 230 -8.95 -1.94 -25.22
C LEU A 230 -9.46 -3.14 -24.42
N LEU A 231 -10.34 -3.95 -25.00
CA LEU A 231 -10.89 -5.14 -24.36
C LEU A 231 -9.79 -6.18 -24.04
N SER A 232 -8.84 -6.38 -24.96
CA SER A 232 -7.67 -7.25 -24.74
C SER A 232 -6.83 -6.77 -23.56
N THR A 233 -6.61 -5.45 -23.47
CA THR A 233 -5.86 -4.81 -22.38
C THR A 233 -6.55 -5.03 -21.04
N ILE A 234 -7.86 -4.77 -20.95
CA ILE A 234 -8.64 -4.91 -19.72
C ILE A 234 -8.62 -6.36 -19.23
N ARG A 235 -8.84 -7.33 -20.12
CA ARG A 235 -8.77 -8.77 -19.78
C ARG A 235 -7.39 -9.21 -19.31
N THR A 236 -6.34 -8.52 -19.76
CA THR A 236 -4.96 -8.89 -19.46
C THR A 236 -4.42 -8.24 -18.19
N LEU A 237 -4.77 -6.97 -17.93
CA LEU A 237 -4.21 -6.17 -16.83
C LEU A 237 -5.18 -5.98 -15.66
N ASP A 238 -6.42 -6.46 -15.80
CA ASP A 238 -7.42 -6.64 -14.75
C ASP A 238 -7.65 -5.39 -13.87
N GLY A 239 -7.72 -4.22 -14.52
CA GLY A 239 -8.09 -2.98 -13.85
C GLY A 239 -7.11 -2.49 -12.78
N ILE A 240 -5.86 -2.97 -12.79
CA ILE A 240 -4.82 -2.43 -11.89
C ILE A 240 -4.29 -1.13 -12.51
N PRO A 241 -4.57 0.05 -11.90
CA PRO A 241 -4.28 1.35 -12.52
C PRO A 241 -2.81 1.53 -12.90
N GLY A 242 -1.87 1.07 -12.06
CA GLY A 242 -0.46 1.16 -12.36
C GLY A 242 -0.04 0.38 -13.61
N TRP A 243 -0.67 -0.75 -13.91
CA TRP A 243 -0.41 -1.50 -15.14
C TRP A 243 -1.04 -0.83 -16.36
N LEU A 244 -2.26 -0.30 -16.23
CA LEU A 244 -2.93 0.46 -17.29
C LEU A 244 -2.14 1.72 -17.66
N VAL A 245 -1.56 2.43 -16.68
CA VAL A 245 -0.67 3.58 -16.93
C VAL A 245 0.57 3.16 -17.70
N HIS A 246 1.24 2.07 -17.29
CA HIS A 246 2.43 1.59 -17.99
C HIS A 246 2.12 1.12 -19.41
N TYR A 247 0.96 0.50 -19.63
CA TYR A 247 0.46 0.12 -20.95
C TYR A 247 0.24 1.36 -21.83
N GLY A 248 -0.57 2.32 -21.36
CA GLY A 248 -0.88 3.54 -22.09
C GLY A 248 0.36 4.36 -22.42
N ALA A 249 1.29 4.51 -21.47
CA ALA A 249 2.58 5.16 -21.70
C ALA A 249 3.41 4.44 -22.78
N SER A 250 3.48 3.11 -22.72
CA SER A 250 4.21 2.32 -23.73
C SER A 250 3.60 2.47 -25.12
N ARG A 251 2.27 2.52 -25.22
CA ARG A 251 1.58 2.82 -26.47
C ARG A 251 1.94 4.22 -26.96
N ILE A 252 1.86 5.25 -26.13
CA ILE A 252 2.26 6.63 -26.47
C ILE A 252 3.71 6.71 -26.97
N ASP A 253 4.62 5.92 -26.40
CA ASP A 253 6.02 5.86 -26.83
C ASP A 253 6.23 5.17 -28.20
N GLY A 254 5.16 4.62 -28.80
CA GLY A 254 5.17 4.09 -30.17
C GLY A 254 5.16 2.56 -30.28
N LEU A 255 5.17 1.84 -29.16
CA LEU A 255 5.13 0.36 -29.16
C LEU A 255 3.77 -0.13 -29.68
N THR A 256 3.72 -1.28 -30.34
CA THR A 256 2.44 -1.92 -30.73
C THR A 256 1.64 -2.38 -29.51
N HIS A 257 0.39 -2.82 -29.71
CA HIS A 257 -0.42 -3.39 -28.64
C HIS A 257 0.29 -4.58 -27.98
N GLU A 258 0.78 -5.52 -28.78
CA GLU A 258 1.42 -6.75 -28.34
C GLU A 258 2.72 -6.44 -27.58
N GLU A 259 3.56 -5.56 -28.13
CA GLU A 259 4.81 -5.13 -27.50
C GLU A 259 4.55 -4.43 -26.15
N ALA A 260 3.55 -3.56 -26.09
CA ALA A 260 3.19 -2.85 -24.87
C ALA A 260 2.65 -3.80 -23.79
N ILE A 261 1.82 -4.78 -24.16
CA ILE A 261 1.34 -5.81 -23.23
C ILE A 261 2.51 -6.65 -22.71
N GLU A 262 3.37 -7.18 -23.59
CA GLU A 262 4.47 -8.04 -23.14
C GLU A 262 5.44 -7.27 -22.24
N ARG A 263 5.75 -6.00 -22.57
CA ARG A 263 6.55 -5.14 -21.71
C ARG A 263 5.95 -4.93 -20.31
N VAL A 264 4.63 -4.80 -20.21
CA VAL A 264 3.95 -4.70 -18.92
C VAL A 264 4.02 -6.02 -18.16
N LEU A 265 3.81 -7.15 -18.84
CA LEU A 265 3.89 -8.48 -18.24
C LEU A 265 5.30 -8.80 -17.73
N GLU A 266 6.35 -8.49 -18.50
CA GLU A 266 7.76 -8.65 -18.08
C GLU A 266 8.06 -7.85 -16.80
N LYS A 267 7.66 -6.57 -16.77
CA LYS A 267 7.81 -5.74 -15.58
C LYS A 267 7.03 -6.32 -14.40
N ALA A 268 5.77 -6.69 -14.62
CA ALA A 268 4.93 -7.23 -13.56
C ALA A 268 5.49 -8.54 -13.01
N MET A 269 6.06 -9.41 -13.86
CA MET A 269 6.78 -10.61 -13.46
C MET A 269 7.94 -10.28 -12.52
N ALA A 270 8.80 -9.32 -12.89
CA ALA A 270 9.89 -8.90 -12.03
C ALA A 270 9.40 -8.36 -10.67
N TYR A 271 8.29 -7.62 -10.64
CA TYR A 271 7.68 -7.13 -9.41
C TYR A 271 7.14 -8.26 -8.54
N VAL A 272 6.29 -9.13 -9.09
CA VAL A 272 5.71 -10.28 -8.39
C VAL A 272 6.81 -11.15 -7.79
N MET A 273 7.86 -11.46 -8.56
CA MET A 273 8.98 -12.27 -8.08
C MET A 273 9.83 -11.55 -7.03
N SER A 274 9.95 -10.22 -7.10
CA SER A 274 10.63 -9.45 -6.06
C SER A 274 9.90 -9.49 -4.72
N GLU A 275 8.57 -9.48 -4.74
CA GLU A 275 7.74 -9.59 -3.53
C GLU A 275 7.70 -11.01 -2.99
N PHE A 276 7.64 -11.98 -3.89
CA PHE A 276 7.62 -13.39 -3.54
C PHE A 276 8.95 -13.88 -2.94
N ARG A 277 10.04 -13.15 -3.18
CA ARG A 277 11.39 -13.49 -2.72
C ARG A 277 11.50 -13.78 -1.23
N GLU A 278 10.74 -13.09 -0.39
CA GLU A 278 10.72 -13.34 1.06
C GLU A 278 10.20 -14.76 1.35
N LEU A 279 9.11 -15.17 0.69
CA LEU A 279 8.52 -16.49 0.84
C LEU A 279 9.41 -17.58 0.22
N SER A 280 9.94 -17.36 -0.99
CA SER A 280 10.79 -18.36 -1.65
C SER A 280 12.08 -18.64 -0.89
N ARG A 281 12.66 -17.63 -0.21
CA ARG A 281 13.82 -17.81 0.69
C ARG A 281 13.49 -18.60 1.95
N LEU A 282 12.26 -18.50 2.46
CA LEU A 282 11.82 -19.27 3.62
C LEU A 282 11.60 -20.74 3.26
N SER A 283 11.02 -21.02 2.09
CA SER A 283 10.89 -22.38 1.57
C SER A 283 10.58 -22.38 0.07
N PRO A 284 11.23 -23.24 -0.73
CA PRO A 284 10.87 -23.41 -2.15
C PRO A 284 9.45 -23.98 -2.32
N ARG A 285 8.86 -24.58 -1.27
CA ARG A 285 7.50 -25.13 -1.29
C ARG A 285 6.43 -24.07 -1.55
N TYR A 286 6.66 -22.80 -1.16
CA TYR A 286 5.72 -21.73 -1.50
C TYR A 286 5.57 -21.59 -3.02
N GLU A 287 6.67 -21.69 -3.79
CA GLU A 287 6.62 -21.57 -5.24
C GLU A 287 5.86 -22.75 -5.85
N LEU A 288 6.12 -23.97 -5.35
CA LEU A 288 5.40 -25.16 -5.79
C LEU A 288 3.89 -25.06 -5.54
N VAL A 289 3.48 -24.53 -4.39
CA VAL A 289 2.06 -24.28 -4.09
C VAL A 289 1.47 -23.27 -5.08
N MET A 290 2.17 -22.17 -5.37
CA MET A 290 1.69 -21.18 -6.34
C MET A 290 1.57 -21.74 -7.75
N LYS A 291 2.56 -22.52 -8.21
CA LYS A 291 2.52 -23.22 -9.52
C LYS A 291 1.39 -24.23 -9.58
N ALA A 292 1.20 -25.01 -8.51
CA ALA A 292 0.10 -25.97 -8.42
C ALA A 292 -1.26 -25.26 -8.52
N VAL A 293 -1.46 -24.18 -7.74
CA VAL A 293 -2.71 -23.41 -7.81
C VAL A 293 -2.91 -22.80 -9.21
N ALA A 294 -1.86 -22.25 -9.84
CA ALA A 294 -1.95 -21.67 -11.17
C ALA A 294 -2.35 -22.72 -12.22
N GLY A 295 -1.73 -23.90 -12.22
CA GLY A 295 -2.06 -24.99 -13.15
C GLY A 295 -3.46 -25.55 -12.92
N LEU A 296 -3.81 -25.86 -11.67
CA LEU A 296 -5.11 -26.45 -11.31
C LEU A 296 -6.29 -25.50 -11.49
N SER A 297 -6.04 -24.18 -11.48
CA SER A 297 -7.08 -23.17 -11.69
C SER A 297 -7.39 -22.91 -13.17
N GLU A 298 -6.69 -23.56 -14.11
CA GLU A 298 -6.91 -23.34 -15.55
C GLU A 298 -8.34 -23.71 -15.97
N GLY A 299 -9.05 -22.77 -16.60
CA GLY A 299 -10.45 -22.94 -17.03
C GLY A 299 -11.48 -22.97 -15.89
N ILE A 300 -11.06 -23.16 -14.64
CA ILE A 300 -11.94 -23.35 -13.46
C ILE A 300 -11.91 -22.13 -12.53
N GLY A 301 -10.81 -21.36 -12.55
CA GLY A 301 -10.62 -20.14 -11.76
C GLY A 301 -10.25 -20.37 -10.29
N SER A 302 -10.11 -21.62 -9.83
CA SER A 302 -9.66 -21.97 -8.48
C SER A 302 -9.19 -23.42 -8.38
N ALA A 303 -8.36 -23.74 -7.38
CA ALA A 303 -7.81 -25.06 -7.10
C ALA A 303 -8.28 -25.59 -5.73
N ARG A 304 -8.63 -26.88 -5.61
CA ARG A 304 -9.02 -27.49 -4.32
C ARG A 304 -7.80 -27.82 -3.47
N LEU A 305 -7.95 -27.74 -2.16
CA LEU A 305 -6.88 -28.08 -1.20
C LEU A 305 -6.28 -29.47 -1.43
N GLU A 306 -7.14 -30.46 -1.72
CA GLU A 306 -6.75 -31.86 -1.95
C GLU A 306 -5.86 -32.00 -3.18
N ASP A 307 -6.24 -31.40 -4.31
CA ASP A 307 -5.48 -31.42 -5.56
C ASP A 307 -4.10 -30.74 -5.41
N ILE A 308 -4.06 -29.61 -4.68
CA ILE A 308 -2.81 -28.89 -4.38
C ILE A 308 -1.90 -29.79 -3.54
N ARG A 309 -2.46 -30.50 -2.56
CA ARG A 309 -1.71 -31.40 -1.67
C ARG A 309 -1.05 -32.52 -2.46
N GLU A 310 -1.80 -33.17 -3.35
CA GLU A 310 -1.29 -34.23 -4.20
C GLU A 310 -0.15 -33.72 -5.09
N THR A 311 -0.34 -32.56 -5.71
CA THR A 311 0.66 -31.94 -6.59
C THR A 311 1.94 -31.57 -5.85
N VAL A 312 1.83 -30.99 -4.65
CA VAL A 312 3.00 -30.50 -3.89
C VAL A 312 3.62 -31.60 -3.03
N SER A 313 2.91 -32.69 -2.74
CA SER A 313 3.35 -33.82 -1.91
C SER A 313 3.83 -33.38 -0.52
N VAL A 314 2.94 -32.75 0.25
CA VAL A 314 3.16 -32.27 1.63
C VAL A 314 2.01 -32.70 2.55
N ASP A 315 2.25 -32.77 3.86
CA ASP A 315 1.19 -33.08 4.82
C ASP A 315 0.18 -31.92 4.99
N ASP A 316 -1.02 -32.23 5.48
CA ASP A 316 -2.13 -31.28 5.62
C ASP A 316 -1.78 -30.06 6.48
N ARG A 317 -1.00 -30.25 7.56
CA ARG A 317 -0.65 -29.17 8.47
C ARG A 317 0.32 -28.22 7.78
N SER A 318 1.35 -28.76 7.14
CA SER A 318 2.31 -27.96 6.37
C SER A 318 1.64 -27.21 5.22
N LEU A 319 0.75 -27.85 4.47
CA LEU A 319 0.03 -27.21 3.37
C LEU A 319 -0.83 -26.04 3.84
N ARG A 320 -1.60 -26.23 4.92
CA ARG A 320 -2.41 -25.14 5.51
C ARG A 320 -1.53 -23.98 5.96
N ASN A 321 -0.37 -24.24 6.54
CA ASN A 321 0.58 -23.19 6.91
C ASN A 321 1.09 -22.41 5.69
N TYR A 322 1.43 -23.11 4.59
CA TYR A 322 1.85 -22.46 3.34
C TYR A 322 0.73 -21.59 2.76
N ILE A 323 -0.49 -22.13 2.67
CA ILE A 323 -1.65 -21.42 2.14
C ILE A 323 -2.00 -20.20 2.98
N ASN A 324 -2.08 -20.33 4.31
CA ASN A 324 -2.41 -19.22 5.19
C ASN A 324 -1.40 -18.08 5.03
N ARG A 325 -0.10 -18.41 4.98
CA ARG A 325 0.92 -17.39 4.77
C ARG A 325 0.84 -16.77 3.37
N LEU A 326 0.53 -17.54 2.33
CA LEU A 326 0.29 -16.97 0.99
C LEU A 326 -0.91 -16.03 0.96
N ILE A 327 -1.96 -16.33 1.72
CA ILE A 327 -3.13 -15.46 1.91
C ILE A 327 -2.72 -14.17 2.64
N ASP A 328 -1.93 -14.27 3.71
CA ASP A 328 -1.49 -13.09 4.47
C ASP A 328 -0.72 -12.09 3.60
N TYR A 329 0.15 -12.60 2.71
CA TYR A 329 0.89 -11.79 1.75
C TYR A 329 0.06 -11.38 0.53
N GLY A 330 -1.17 -11.90 0.37
CA GLY A 330 -2.08 -11.58 -0.73
C GLY A 330 -1.79 -12.30 -2.06
N PHE A 331 -1.00 -13.37 -2.04
CA PHE A 331 -0.73 -14.21 -3.22
C PHE A 331 -1.86 -15.19 -3.51
N LEU A 332 -2.64 -15.58 -2.49
CA LEU A 332 -3.82 -16.42 -2.62
C LEU A 332 -5.02 -15.81 -1.92
N GLU A 333 -6.21 -16.20 -2.32
CA GLU A 333 -7.43 -15.95 -1.58
C GLU A 333 -8.36 -17.17 -1.57
N PRO A 334 -9.18 -17.34 -0.52
CA PRO A 334 -10.22 -18.37 -0.50
C PRO A 334 -11.26 -18.14 -1.60
N ALA A 335 -11.60 -19.19 -2.34
CA ALA A 335 -12.68 -19.23 -3.33
C ALA A 335 -13.90 -20.03 -2.84
N GLY A 336 -13.99 -20.27 -1.52
CA GLY A 336 -15.04 -21.06 -0.88
C GLY A 336 -14.80 -22.58 -0.92
N HIS A 337 -15.43 -23.32 -0.01
CA HIS A 337 -15.43 -24.79 0.03
C HIS A 337 -14.02 -25.44 -0.09
N GLY A 338 -13.02 -24.89 0.60
CA GLY A 338 -11.64 -25.42 0.55
C GLY A 338 -10.91 -25.19 -0.77
N LYS A 339 -11.38 -24.23 -1.59
CA LYS A 339 -10.72 -23.81 -2.83
C LYS A 339 -9.95 -22.51 -2.64
N TYR A 340 -8.91 -22.34 -3.44
CA TYR A 340 -8.03 -21.17 -3.43
C TYR A 340 -7.77 -20.69 -4.85
N ARG A 341 -7.57 -19.39 -5.03
CA ARG A 341 -7.20 -18.80 -6.32
C ARG A 341 -6.13 -17.74 -6.17
N ILE A 342 -5.41 -17.48 -7.26
CA ILE A 342 -4.51 -16.33 -7.35
C ILE A 342 -5.39 -15.12 -7.72
N PRO A 343 -5.49 -14.10 -6.85
CA PRO A 343 -6.46 -13.02 -7.05
C PRO A 343 -6.11 -12.12 -8.23
N ASP A 344 -4.82 -11.94 -8.55
CA ASP A 344 -4.33 -11.05 -9.61
C ASP A 344 -4.03 -11.86 -10.89
N PRO A 345 -4.73 -11.59 -12.02
CA PRO A 345 -4.50 -12.29 -13.29
C PRO A 345 -3.09 -12.14 -13.84
N VAL A 346 -2.43 -11.01 -13.57
CA VAL A 346 -1.03 -10.81 -13.96
C VAL A 346 -0.13 -11.73 -13.14
N MET A 347 -0.36 -11.79 -11.82
CA MET A 347 0.34 -12.73 -10.93
C MET A 347 0.08 -14.19 -11.32
N TYR A 348 -1.16 -14.53 -11.66
CA TYR A 348 -1.53 -15.87 -12.15
C TYR A 348 -0.72 -16.24 -13.40
N ARG A 349 -0.63 -15.34 -14.38
CA ARG A 349 0.16 -15.56 -15.60
C ARG A 349 1.64 -15.76 -15.30
N VAL A 350 2.18 -15.02 -14.32
CA VAL A 350 3.57 -15.18 -13.88
C VAL A 350 3.81 -16.60 -13.37
N PHE A 351 3.02 -17.08 -12.41
CA PHE A 351 3.20 -18.42 -11.84
C PHE A 351 2.79 -19.55 -12.79
N LYS A 352 2.01 -19.27 -13.83
CA LYS A 352 1.72 -20.21 -14.92
C LYS A 352 2.88 -20.37 -15.90
N ARG A 353 3.69 -19.31 -16.10
CA ARG A 353 4.85 -19.31 -17.02
C ARG A 353 6.12 -19.90 -16.38
N LEU A 354 6.18 -19.96 -15.05
CA LEU A 354 7.30 -20.51 -14.26
C LEU A 354 7.19 -22.01 -14.07
#